data_AF-A0A7Z2J9H6-F1
#
_entry.id   AF-A0A7Z2J9H6-F1
#
_cell.length_a   1.000
_cell.length_b   1.000
_cell.length_c   1.000
_cell.angle_alpha   90.00
_cell.angle_beta   90.00
_cell.angle_gamma   90.00
#
_symmetry.space_group_name_H-M   'P 1'
#
loop_
_entity.id
_entity.type
_entity.pdbx_description
1 polymer ?
#
loop_
_entity_poly.entity_id
_entity_poly.type
_entity_poly.pdbx_seq_one_letter_code
_entity_poly.pdbx_strand_id
1 'polypeptide(L)'
;MTMVLTTEVPTMVAIAGSRGRVSYQPGFAEHVARVRIVRRIQLADGSLDPERVEVEVYVPEDRRAGIEAPRGAWVTPEYLRCRALRSKNRKSLRDFFESDVMELAV
;
A
#
# COMPACT_ATOMS: atom_id res chain seq x y z
N MET A 1 0.79 7.79 -17.41
CA MET A 1 1.39 6.46 -17.67
C MET A 1 1.00 5.56 -16.52
N THR A 2 0.09 4.60 -16.68
CA THR A 2 -0.40 3.86 -15.50
C THR A 2 0.69 2.99 -14.87
N MET A 3 1.00 3.23 -13.59
CA MET A 3 1.87 2.38 -12.79
C MET A 3 1.06 1.35 -12.00
N VAL A 4 1.56 0.12 -11.96
CA VAL A 4 0.96 -0.98 -11.19
C VAL A 4 1.99 -1.46 -10.18
N LEU A 5 1.60 -1.51 -8.90
CA LEU A 5 2.44 -1.92 -7.80
C LEU A 5 1.76 -3.01 -6.98
N THR A 6 2.57 -3.86 -6.34
CA THR A 6 2.16 -4.70 -5.22
C THR A 6 2.15 -3.84 -3.97
N THR A 7 0.97 -3.69 -3.34
CA THR A 7 0.72 -2.77 -2.23
C THR A 7 0.24 -3.51 -1.00
N GLU A 8 0.50 -2.95 0.18
CA GLU A 8 0.07 -3.47 1.47
C GLU A 8 -1.23 -2.78 1.89
N VAL A 9 -2.36 -3.40 1.60
CA VAL A 9 -3.69 -2.86 1.92
C VAL A 9 -4.13 -3.37 3.29
N PRO A 10 -4.55 -2.49 4.23
CA PRO A 10 -5.10 -2.90 5.51
C PRO A 10 -6.38 -3.73 5.35
N THR A 11 -6.39 -4.94 5.90
CA THR A 11 -7.53 -5.86 5.80
C THR A 11 -7.58 -6.85 6.98
N MET A 12 -8.65 -7.64 7.07
CA MET A 12 -8.74 -8.80 7.96
C MET A 12 -8.08 -10.02 7.31
N VAL A 13 -6.97 -10.48 7.90
CA VAL A 13 -6.23 -11.64 7.41
C VAL A 13 -6.67 -12.89 8.17
N ALA A 14 -6.97 -13.95 7.43
CA ALA A 14 -7.28 -15.26 8.01
C ALA A 14 -6.01 -15.88 8.62
N ILE A 15 -6.09 -16.28 9.88
CA ILE A 15 -5.04 -16.97 10.61
C ILE A 15 -5.54 -18.36 10.97
N ALA A 16 -4.78 -19.37 10.58
CA ALA A 16 -5.04 -20.75 10.96
C ALA A 16 -4.67 -20.95 12.44
N GLY A 17 -5.68 -21.22 13.26
CA GLY A 17 -5.52 -21.62 14.65
C GLY A 17 -5.23 -23.12 14.80
N SER A 18 -4.75 -23.50 15.99
CA SER A 18 -4.64 -24.91 16.38
C SER A 18 -6.01 -25.60 16.33
N ARG A 19 -6.06 -26.82 15.79
CA ARG A 19 -7.26 -27.65 15.57
C ARG A 19 -8.24 -27.15 14.49
N GLY A 20 -7.74 -26.50 13.43
CA GLY A 20 -8.55 -26.21 12.23
C GLY A 20 -9.57 -25.08 12.38
N ARG A 21 -9.48 -24.28 13.46
CA ARG A 21 -10.26 -23.05 13.59
C ARG A 21 -9.58 -21.94 12.79
N VAL A 22 -10.33 -21.23 11.95
CA VAL A 22 -9.87 -20.01 11.28
C VAL A 22 -10.33 -18.81 12.10
N SER A 23 -9.39 -17.95 12.50
CA SER A 23 -9.69 -16.63 13.06
C SER A 23 -9.28 -15.54 12.09
N TYR A 24 -9.79 -14.32 12.26
CA TYR A 24 -9.40 -13.17 11.45
C TYR A 24 -8.81 -12.10 12.36
N GLN A 25 -7.69 -11.51 11.93
CA GLN A 25 -7.04 -10.40 12.65
C GLN A 25 -6.71 -9.27 11.69
N PRO A 26 -6.71 -8.00 12.17
CA PRO A 26 -6.22 -6.88 11.38
C PRO A 26 -4.77 -7.12 10.93
N GLY A 27 -4.52 -6.91 9.66
CA GLY A 27 -3.21 -7.07 9.05
C GLY A 27 -3.14 -6.36 7.71
N PHE A 28 -2.21 -6.81 6.86
CA PHE A 28 -2.05 -6.30 5.50
C PHE A 28 -2.13 -7.47 4.53
N ALA A 29 -2.89 -7.29 3.46
CA ALA A 29 -2.84 -8.18 2.31
C ALA A 29 -2.07 -7.50 1.17
N GLU A 30 -1.38 -8.32 0.40
CA GLU A 30 -0.75 -7.87 -0.83
C GLU A 30 -1.81 -7.71 -1.92
N HIS A 31 -1.92 -6.50 -2.47
CA HIS A 31 -2.80 -6.19 -3.59
C HIS A 31 -2.00 -5.61 -4.75
N VAL A 32 -2.05 -6.29 -5.89
CA VAL A 32 -1.53 -5.76 -7.15
C VAL A 32 -2.58 -4.81 -7.72
N ALA A 33 -2.28 -3.52 -7.75
CA ALA A 33 -3.25 -2.50 -8.12
C ALA A 33 -2.61 -1.31 -8.84
N ARG A 34 -3.46 -0.57 -9.54
CA ARG A 34 -3.07 0.67 -10.23
C ARG A 34 -2.87 1.76 -9.18
N VAL A 35 -1.75 2.45 -9.26
CA VAL A 35 -1.44 3.60 -8.41
C VAL A 35 -1.42 4.87 -9.24
N ARG A 36 -1.86 5.98 -8.63
CA ARG A 36 -1.82 7.31 -9.25
C ARG A 36 -0.79 8.25 -8.63
N ILE A 37 -0.39 7.99 -7.38
CA ILE A 37 0.59 8.78 -6.64
C ILE A 37 1.51 7.81 -5.90
N VAL A 38 2.81 8.13 -5.90
CA VAL A 38 3.85 7.50 -5.07
C VAL A 38 4.58 8.60 -4.31
N ARG A 39 4.73 8.46 -3.00
CA ARG A 39 5.33 9.47 -2.11
C ARG A 39 6.37 8.86 -1.17
N ARG A 40 7.46 9.59 -0.95
CA ARG A 40 8.47 9.24 0.05
C ARG A 40 7.90 9.37 1.47
N ILE A 41 8.25 8.44 2.34
CA ILE A 41 7.90 8.51 3.75
C ILE A 41 9.07 9.14 4.49
N GLN A 42 8.80 10.18 5.28
CA GLN A 42 9.78 10.75 6.19
C GLN A 42 9.65 10.10 7.56
N LEU A 43 10.77 9.62 8.08
CA LEU A 43 10.88 9.03 9.41
C LEU A 43 10.96 10.13 10.48
N ALA A 44 10.78 9.75 11.75
CA ALA A 44 10.78 10.70 12.86
C ALA A 44 12.12 11.43 13.06
N ASP A 45 13.22 10.84 12.59
CA ASP A 45 14.56 11.44 12.60
C ASP A 45 14.81 12.38 11.40
N GLY A 46 13.80 12.57 10.54
CA GLY A 46 13.89 13.41 9.34
C GLY A 46 14.45 12.70 8.11
N SER A 47 14.96 11.47 8.24
CA SER A 47 15.44 10.67 7.12
C SER A 47 14.28 10.09 6.28
N LEU A 48 14.57 9.62 5.06
CA LEU A 48 13.58 8.97 4.22
C LEU A 48 13.55 7.46 4.47
N ASP A 49 12.37 6.86 4.53
CA ASP A 49 12.21 5.41 4.62
C ASP A 49 12.85 4.75 3.39
N PRO A 50 13.87 3.88 3.56
CA PRO A 50 14.62 3.31 2.45
C PRO A 50 13.88 2.16 1.75
N GLU A 51 12.79 1.66 2.35
CA GLU A 51 12.11 0.44 1.91
C GLU A 51 10.64 0.67 1.58
N ARG A 52 9.99 1.68 2.17
CA ARG A 52 8.56 1.94 1.98
C ARG A 52 8.29 3.27 1.29
N VAL A 53 7.25 3.24 0.47
CA VAL A 53 6.61 4.44 -0.09
C VAL A 53 5.14 4.43 0.28
N GLU A 54 4.58 5.63 0.40
CA GLU A 54 3.14 5.81 0.46
C GLU A 54 2.59 5.87 -0.96
N VAL A 55 1.44 5.25 -1.19
CA VAL A 55 0.82 5.16 -2.51
C VAL A 55 -0.67 5.40 -2.44
N GLU A 56 -1.23 5.96 -3.50
CA GLU A 56 -2.68 6.05 -3.69
C GLU A 56 -3.14 5.00 -4.68
N VAL A 57 -3.81 3.97 -4.16
CA VAL A 57 -4.26 2.78 -4.86
C VAL A 57 -5.73 2.89 -5.22
N TYR A 58 -6.07 2.57 -6.47
CA TYR A 58 -7.45 2.36 -6.86
C TYR A 58 -8.00 1.05 -6.27
N VAL A 59 -9.11 1.13 -5.54
CA VAL A 59 -9.84 0.00 -5.00
C VAL A 59 -11.23 -0.08 -5.66
N PRO A 60 -11.46 -1.10 -6.51
CA PRO A 60 -12.78 -1.31 -7.10
C PRO A 60 -13.80 -1.68 -6.02
N GLU A 61 -15.06 -1.29 -6.25
CA GLU A 61 -16.13 -1.33 -5.25
C GLU A 61 -16.35 -2.71 -4.63
N ASP A 62 -16.28 -3.76 -5.44
CA ASP A 62 -16.41 -5.17 -5.04
C ASP A 62 -15.34 -5.62 -4.02
N ARG A 63 -14.19 -4.94 -4.01
CA ARG A 63 -13.06 -5.24 -3.11
C ARG A 63 -12.97 -4.33 -1.90
N ARG A 64 -13.86 -3.34 -1.77
CA ARG A 64 -13.89 -2.45 -0.59
C ARG A 64 -14.43 -3.15 0.64
N ALA A 65 -15.31 -4.13 0.45
CA ALA A 65 -15.81 -5.00 1.51
C ALA A 65 -14.64 -5.84 2.07
N GLY A 66 -14.12 -5.46 3.24
CA GLY A 66 -12.99 -6.11 3.90
C GLY A 66 -11.75 -5.24 4.07
N ILE A 67 -11.78 -3.98 3.64
CA ILE A 67 -10.71 -3.02 3.94
C ILE A 67 -10.95 -2.38 5.30
N GLU A 68 -10.00 -2.56 6.21
CA GLU A 68 -10.05 -2.08 7.59
C GLU A 68 -9.33 -0.74 7.77
N ALA A 69 -9.13 0.00 6.68
CA ALA A 69 -8.41 1.26 6.72
C ALA A 69 -9.23 2.36 7.42
N PRO A 70 -8.59 3.23 8.22
CA PRO A 70 -9.28 4.35 8.85
C PRO A 70 -9.86 5.30 7.79
N ARG A 71 -10.94 6.01 8.11
CA ARG A 71 -11.60 6.94 7.16
C ARG A 71 -10.63 7.96 6.54
N GLY A 72 -9.64 8.44 7.31
CA GLY A 72 -8.63 9.38 6.82
C GLY A 72 -7.62 8.80 5.83
N ALA A 73 -7.53 7.47 5.70
CA ALA A 73 -6.70 6.83 4.69
C ALA A 73 -7.38 6.82 3.31
N TRP A 74 -8.70 6.97 3.24
CA TRP A 74 -9.41 7.11 1.98
C TRP A 74 -9.29 8.55 1.48
N VAL A 75 -8.50 8.74 0.42
CA VAL A 75 -8.29 10.06 -0.20
C VAL A 75 -9.52 10.47 -1.00
N THR A 76 -10.16 9.50 -1.62
CA THR A 76 -11.46 9.61 -2.28
C THR A 76 -12.22 8.30 -2.04
N PRO A 77 -13.51 8.19 -2.43
CA PRO A 77 -14.25 6.94 -2.30
C PRO A 77 -13.62 5.73 -3.01
N GLU A 78 -12.76 5.97 -4.01
CA GLU A 78 -12.15 4.92 -4.83
C GLU A 78 -10.65 4.74 -4.60
N TYR A 79 -10.00 5.72 -3.95
CA TYR A 79 -8.55 5.73 -3.77
C TYR A 79 -8.18 5.65 -2.30
N LEU A 80 -7.47 4.58 -1.97
CA LEU A 80 -6.93 4.33 -0.65
C LEU A 80 -5.45 4.70 -0.60
N ARG A 81 -5.07 5.45 0.43
CA ARG A 81 -3.69 5.71 0.80
C ARG A 81 -3.16 4.55 1.63
N CYS A 82 -2.18 3.85 1.09
CA CYS A 82 -1.53 2.72 1.75
C CYS A 82 -0.03 2.70 1.43
N ARG A 83 0.64 1.57 1.66
CA ARG A 83 2.09 1.44 1.52
C ARG A 83 2.45 0.47 0.39
N ALA A 84 3.62 0.67 -0.20
CA ALA A 84 4.25 -0.32 -1.06
C ALA A 84 5.71 -0.51 -0.65
N LEU A 85 6.17 -1.75 -0.71
CA LEU A 85 7.56 -2.11 -0.41
C LEU A 85 8.42 -2.07 -1.66
N ARG A 86 9.63 -1.50 -1.55
CA ARG A 86 10.65 -1.49 -2.58
C ARG A 86 11.08 -2.91 -2.95
N SER A 87 11.26 -3.80 -1.98
CA SER A 87 11.60 -5.21 -2.21
C SER A 87 10.60 -5.95 -3.10
N LYS A 88 9.31 -5.63 -2.99
CA LYS A 88 8.23 -6.21 -3.80
C LYS A 88 8.05 -5.54 -5.17
N ASN A 89 8.55 -4.31 -5.32
CA ASN A 89 8.37 -3.49 -6.51
C ASN A 89 9.70 -2.98 -7.09
N ARG A 90 10.77 -3.78 -6.96
CA ARG A 90 12.15 -3.34 -7.19
C ARG A 90 12.35 -2.64 -8.54
N LYS A 91 11.76 -3.17 -9.62
CA LYS A 91 11.90 -2.59 -10.97
C LYS A 91 11.10 -1.28 -11.10
N SER A 92 9.84 -1.28 -10.70
CA SER A 92 8.92 -0.15 -10.87
C SER A 92 9.29 1.06 -10.00
N LEU A 93 9.86 0.81 -8.82
CA LEU A 93 10.20 1.87 -7.87
C LEU A 93 11.68 2.27 -7.90
N ARG A 94 12.54 1.58 -8.67
CA ARG A 94 13.99 1.85 -8.70
C ARG A 94 14.28 3.33 -8.97
N ASP A 95 13.79 3.82 -10.11
CA ASP A 95 14.11 5.16 -10.57
C ASP A 95 13.53 6.23 -9.63
N PHE A 96 12.36 5.96 -9.03
CA PHE A 96 11.80 6.82 -7.98
C PHE A 96 12.70 6.86 -6.74
N PHE A 97 13.19 5.70 -6.28
CA PHE A 97 14.08 5.59 -5.11
C PHE A 97 15.47 6.21 -5.32
N GLU A 98 15.95 6.21 -6.56
CA GLU A 98 17.24 6.79 -6.97
C GLU A 98 17.14 8.28 -7.31
N SER A 99 15.92 8.82 -7.42
CA SER A 99 15.67 10.25 -7.65
C SER A 99 15.47 11.04 -6.36
N ASP A 100 15.69 12.36 -6.43
CA ASP A 100 15.36 13.33 -5.37
C ASP A 100 13.87 13.72 -5.35
N VAL A 101 13.02 13.00 -6.08
CA VAL A 101 11.58 13.28 -6.16
C VAL A 101 10.90 12.80 -4.88
N MET A 102 10.21 13.71 -4.21
CA MET A 102 9.42 13.40 -3.01
C MET A 102 8.07 12.78 -3.33
N GLU A 103 7.47 13.16 -4.46
CA GLU A 103 6.17 12.68 -4.91
C GLU A 103 6.12 12.60 -6.44
N LEU A 104 5.58 11.49 -6.94
CA LEU A 104 5.40 11.23 -8.36
C LEU A 104 3.93 10.93 -8.64
N ALA A 105 3.32 11.73 -9.52
CA ALA A 105 2.03 11.42 -10.14
C ALA A 105 2.25 10.57 -11.40
N VAL A 106 1.47 9.50 -11.59
CA VAL A 106 1.71 8.47 -12.62
C VAL A 106 0.55 8.29 -13.60
#